data_AF-A0ABD3TJK6-F1
#
_entry.id   AF-A0ABD3TJK6-F1
#
_cell.length_a   1.000
_cell.length_b   1.000
_cell.length_c   1.000
_cell.angle_alpha   90.00
_cell.angle_beta   90.00
_cell.angle_gamma   90.00
#
_symmetry.space_group_name_H-M   'P 1'
#
loop_
_entity.id
_entity.type
_entity.pdbx_description
1 polymer ?
#
loop_
_entity_poly.entity_id
_entity_poly.type
_entity_poly.pdbx_seq_one_letter_code
_entity_poly.pdbx_strand_id
1 'polypeptide(L)'
;MVNIDEYWTVNIGKNCMVNIDEYCIVNIDEYCMVNIDEYCMVNIDEYCMVNIDEYCMVNIDEYCTVNINKYCMVNIDEYCMANIDKYCMVNIDEYCMVNINEYCMVNINKYCMVNIDEYCMVNIDEYCMVNIDEYCMVNINEYCMVNINEYCMVNIDEYCMVNIDEYCMVNINEYCMVNINKYCMVNIDEYCMVNIDEYCMVNIDEYCTVNINKYCMVNIDEYCMVNIKEYCIVNSDEYSMVNIDEYCMVKSDEHCMDSIDEYCMVNIDENCMINIDEYCMVKSDEHCMDSIDEYCMVNIDENCMINIDEYCIVNIDEYCMVNINEYCMVNINEYCMVNINKYCMVNIDEYCMVNIDEYCMVNIDEYCMVNINEYCMVNINEYCMVNIDEYCMVNIDEYCMVNINEYCMVNINKYCMVNIDEYCMVNIDEYCMVNIDEYCTVNINKYCMVNIDEYCMVNIKEYCIVNIDENCMINIDEYCMVKSDEHCMDSIDEYCMVNIDENCMINIDEYCIVNIDEYCMVNINEYCMVNIDEYCMVNINKYCMINIDENCMVNIDEYCMVNIDENCKSRLILKKTDQIYPV
;
A
#
# COMPACT_ATOMS: atom_id res chain seq x y z
N MET A 1 28.81 -81.88 9.12
CA MET A 1 27.90 -81.69 10.26
C MET A 1 28.68 -82.05 11.50
N VAL A 2 28.89 -81.07 12.39
CA VAL A 2 29.63 -81.20 13.65
C VAL A 2 28.65 -80.78 14.75
N ASN A 3 28.39 -81.65 15.72
CA ASN A 3 27.55 -81.34 16.89
C ASN A 3 28.45 -81.27 18.12
N ILE A 4 28.28 -80.25 18.97
CA ILE A 4 29.18 -79.97 20.10
C ILE A 4 28.35 -79.62 21.33
N ASP A 5 28.55 -80.37 22.41
CA ASP A 5 27.67 -80.34 23.58
C ASP A 5 28.27 -79.60 24.81
N GLU A 6 29.55 -79.17 24.79
CA GLU A 6 30.19 -78.36 25.87
C GLU A 6 31.31 -77.43 25.29
N TYR A 7 32.09 -76.70 26.11
CA TYR A 7 33.07 -75.63 25.75
C TYR A 7 34.26 -76.00 24.83
N TRP A 8 34.30 -75.49 23.58
CA TRP A 8 35.45 -75.71 22.66
C TRP A 8 35.73 -74.51 21.72
N THR A 9 36.98 -74.40 21.26
CA THR A 9 37.38 -73.62 20.07
C THR A 9 37.43 -74.55 18.86
N VAL A 10 36.72 -74.23 17.79
CA VAL A 10 36.55 -75.08 16.62
C VAL A 10 37.11 -74.35 15.40
N ASN A 11 38.18 -74.88 14.80
CA ASN A 11 38.76 -74.35 13.55
C ASN A 11 38.41 -75.28 12.39
N ILE A 12 37.74 -74.79 11.35
CA ILE A 12 37.27 -75.60 10.23
C ILE A 12 37.69 -75.00 8.89
N GLY A 13 38.46 -75.77 8.11
CA GLY A 13 39.09 -75.23 6.90
C GLY A 13 38.17 -75.03 5.68
N LYS A 14 37.12 -75.83 5.46
CA LYS A 14 36.16 -75.66 4.32
C LYS A 14 34.81 -76.34 4.58
N ASN A 15 33.71 -75.71 4.17
CA ASN A 15 32.34 -76.23 4.05
C ASN A 15 31.84 -77.09 5.22
N CYS A 16 31.17 -76.47 6.19
CA CYS A 16 30.62 -77.20 7.34
C CYS A 16 29.23 -76.72 7.80
N MET A 17 28.52 -77.63 8.47
CA MET A 17 27.32 -77.33 9.25
C MET A 17 27.68 -77.64 10.71
N VAL A 18 27.48 -76.68 11.61
CA VAL A 18 27.87 -76.77 13.02
C VAL A 18 26.65 -76.48 13.89
N ASN A 19 26.30 -77.41 14.78
CA ASN A 19 25.25 -77.24 15.77
C ASN A 19 25.87 -77.28 17.17
N ILE A 20 25.57 -76.31 18.02
CA ILE A 20 26.21 -76.15 19.34
C ILE A 20 25.17 -75.81 20.39
N ASP A 21 25.14 -76.57 21.48
CA ASP A 21 24.08 -76.46 22.49
C ASP A 21 24.41 -75.45 23.62
N GLU A 22 25.66 -75.01 23.78
CA GLU A 22 26.07 -74.05 24.84
C GLU A 22 27.06 -72.95 24.36
N TYR A 23 28.31 -72.96 24.87
CA TYR A 23 29.32 -71.92 24.65
C TYR A 23 30.41 -72.36 23.66
N CYS A 24 30.67 -71.57 22.62
CA CYS A 24 31.75 -71.88 21.67
C CYS A 24 32.44 -70.67 21.03
N ILE A 25 33.66 -70.91 20.56
CA ILE A 25 34.36 -70.05 19.59
C ILE A 25 34.55 -70.83 18.30
N VAL A 26 34.10 -70.29 17.18
CA VAL A 26 34.12 -70.96 15.88
C VAL A 26 34.91 -70.10 14.90
N ASN A 27 36.01 -70.64 14.34
CA ASN A 27 36.81 -70.01 13.30
C ASN A 27 36.72 -70.84 12.01
N ILE A 28 36.34 -70.24 10.87
CA ILE A 28 36.08 -70.97 9.63
C ILE A 28 36.63 -70.22 8.42
N ASP A 29 37.37 -70.92 7.56
CA ASP A 29 38.11 -70.25 6.47
C ASP A 29 37.27 -70.02 5.17
N GLU A 30 36.11 -70.66 4.97
CA GLU A 30 35.30 -70.46 3.73
C GLU A 30 33.78 -70.45 4.01
N TYR A 31 33.05 -71.57 3.81
CA TYR A 31 31.59 -71.62 3.96
C TYR A 31 31.12 -72.36 5.22
N CYS A 32 30.16 -71.79 5.95
CA CYS A 32 29.42 -72.55 6.96
C CYS A 32 27.98 -72.15 7.25
N MET A 33 27.25 -73.09 7.84
CA MET A 33 25.97 -72.86 8.53
C MET A 33 26.13 -73.21 10.01
N VAL A 34 25.80 -72.27 10.89
CA VAL A 34 26.00 -72.37 12.35
C VAL A 34 24.67 -72.17 13.05
N ASN A 35 24.24 -73.15 13.85
CA ASN A 35 23.07 -73.04 14.72
C ASN A 35 23.51 -73.19 16.19
N ILE A 36 23.16 -72.24 17.05
CA ILE A 36 23.64 -72.21 18.45
C ILE A 36 22.52 -71.82 19.41
N ASP A 37 22.38 -72.56 20.51
CA ASP A 37 21.28 -72.35 21.46
C ASP A 37 21.56 -71.25 22.51
N GLU A 38 22.82 -71.00 22.91
CA GLU A 38 23.12 -69.97 23.94
C GLU A 38 24.14 -68.90 23.51
N TYR A 39 25.45 -69.17 23.61
CA TYR A 39 26.50 -68.14 23.51
C TYR A 39 27.57 -68.51 22.49
N CYS A 40 27.87 -67.59 21.56
CA CYS A 40 28.97 -67.84 20.63
C CYS A 40 29.81 -66.61 20.26
N MET A 41 31.04 -66.90 19.83
CA MET A 41 31.86 -66.01 19.02
C MET A 41 32.20 -66.71 17.70
N VAL A 42 31.88 -66.08 16.58
CA VAL A 42 32.06 -66.64 15.25
C VAL A 42 32.98 -65.71 14.46
N ASN A 43 34.12 -66.23 13.98
CA ASN A 43 35.03 -65.54 13.05
C ASN A 43 35.10 -66.33 11.74
N ILE A 44 34.78 -65.71 10.59
CA ILE A 44 34.72 -66.43 9.30
C ILE A 44 35.31 -65.59 8.18
N ASP A 45 36.12 -66.18 7.32
CA ASP A 45 36.82 -65.43 6.26
C ASP A 45 35.94 -65.19 5.00
N GLU A 46 34.97 -66.05 4.63
CA GLU A 46 34.15 -65.82 3.42
C GLU A 46 32.62 -65.79 3.68
N TYR A 47 31.94 -66.94 3.73
CA TYR A 47 30.46 -67.01 3.72
C TYR A 47 29.88 -67.71 4.94
N CYS A 48 28.89 -67.10 5.58
CA CYS A 48 28.15 -67.76 6.65
C CYS A 48 26.65 -67.51 6.73
N MET A 49 25.94 -68.50 7.28
CA MET A 49 24.61 -68.37 7.83
C MET A 49 24.63 -68.73 9.33
N VAL A 50 24.18 -67.83 10.19
CA VAL A 50 24.20 -67.96 11.65
C VAL A 50 22.77 -67.82 12.20
N ASN A 51 22.30 -68.83 12.93
CA ASN A 51 21.04 -68.79 13.68
C ASN A 51 21.33 -69.01 15.17
N ILE A 52 20.94 -68.07 16.04
CA ILE A 52 21.30 -68.13 17.46
C ILE A 52 20.15 -67.69 18.37
N ASP A 53 19.90 -68.43 19.44
CA ASP A 53 18.77 -68.16 20.31
C ASP A 53 19.03 -67.07 21.38
N GLU A 54 20.26 -66.90 21.91
CA GLU A 54 20.53 -65.89 22.95
C GLU A 54 21.56 -64.81 22.58
N TYR A 55 22.87 -65.09 22.64
CA TYR A 55 23.92 -64.07 22.51
C TYR A 55 24.98 -64.46 21.49
N CYS A 56 25.38 -63.51 20.64
CA CYS A 56 26.54 -63.72 19.80
C CYS A 56 27.38 -62.48 19.47
N MET A 57 28.65 -62.75 19.18
CA MET A 57 29.54 -61.86 18.47
C MET A 57 29.97 -62.51 17.15
N VAL A 58 29.75 -61.81 16.04
CA VAL A 58 30.04 -62.30 14.69
C VAL A 58 31.02 -61.33 14.03
N ASN A 59 32.19 -61.83 13.61
CA ASN A 59 33.16 -61.11 12.78
C ASN A 59 33.37 -61.86 11.47
N ILE A 60 33.10 -61.25 10.31
CA ILE A 60 33.20 -61.94 9.02
C ILE A 60 33.78 -61.01 7.97
N ASP A 61 34.66 -61.50 7.10
CA ASP A 61 35.26 -60.63 6.10
C ASP A 61 34.29 -60.40 4.91
N GLU A 62 33.71 -61.43 4.27
CA GLU A 62 32.85 -61.21 3.08
C GLU A 62 31.31 -61.19 3.35
N TYR A 63 30.63 -62.33 3.43
CA TYR A 63 29.16 -62.42 3.39
C TYR A 63 28.55 -63.13 4.61
N CYS A 64 27.52 -62.51 5.20
CA CYS A 64 26.79 -63.10 6.31
C CYS A 64 25.27 -62.95 6.22
N THR A 65 24.55 -63.99 6.65
CA THR A 65 23.15 -63.89 7.06
C THR A 65 23.01 -64.30 8.53
N VAL A 66 22.42 -63.42 9.34
CA VAL A 66 22.29 -63.58 10.79
C VAL A 66 20.82 -63.56 11.19
N ASN A 67 20.36 -64.57 11.96
CA ASN A 67 19.05 -64.55 12.64
C ASN A 67 19.25 -64.80 14.14
N ILE A 68 18.84 -63.85 15.00
CA ILE A 68 19.10 -63.93 16.45
C ILE A 68 17.91 -63.48 17.29
N ASN A 69 17.56 -64.22 18.35
CA ASN A 69 16.37 -63.87 19.14
C ASN A 69 16.60 -62.86 20.30
N LYS A 70 17.84 -62.56 20.72
CA LYS A 70 18.08 -61.59 21.80
C LYS A 70 19.18 -60.57 21.51
N TYR A 71 20.45 -60.94 21.64
CA TYR A 71 21.55 -59.96 21.64
C TYR A 71 22.62 -60.30 20.61
N CYS A 72 22.98 -59.31 19.78
CA CYS A 72 24.01 -59.47 18.77
C CYS A 72 24.97 -58.29 18.69
N MET A 73 26.24 -58.58 18.47
CA MET A 73 27.20 -57.65 17.87
C MET A 73 27.74 -58.24 16.57
N VAL A 74 27.58 -57.51 15.47
CA VAL A 74 28.02 -57.91 14.12
C VAL A 74 29.08 -56.93 13.63
N ASN A 75 30.25 -57.43 13.25
CA ASN A 75 31.23 -56.69 12.45
C ASN A 75 31.49 -57.44 11.14
N ILE A 76 31.20 -56.85 9.99
CA ILE A 76 31.41 -57.50 8.68
C ILE A 76 32.07 -56.54 7.71
N ASP A 77 33.05 -56.96 6.91
CA ASP A 77 33.67 -56.03 5.96
C ASP A 77 32.74 -55.80 4.74
N GLU A 78 32.27 -56.83 4.03
CA GLU A 78 31.46 -56.60 2.81
C GLU A 78 29.92 -56.59 3.01
N TYR A 79 29.26 -57.74 3.17
CA TYR A 79 27.79 -57.87 3.05
C TYR A 79 27.13 -58.55 4.25
N CYS A 80 26.11 -57.90 4.82
CA CYS A 80 25.27 -58.48 5.89
C CYS A 80 23.78 -58.42 5.59
N MET A 81 23.07 -59.48 5.98
CA MET A 81 21.63 -59.47 6.21
C MET A 81 21.33 -59.94 7.63
N ALA A 82 20.75 -59.08 8.47
CA ALA A 82 20.48 -59.37 9.88
C ALA A 82 18.99 -59.26 10.22
N ASN A 83 18.41 -60.30 10.84
CA ASN A 83 17.09 -60.26 11.47
C ASN A 83 17.24 -60.55 12.97
N ILE A 84 16.94 -59.59 13.84
CA ILE A 84 17.23 -59.73 15.28
C ILE A 84 16.05 -59.26 16.13
N ASP A 85 15.60 -60.09 17.07
CA ASP A 85 14.34 -59.79 17.78
C ASP A 85 14.46 -58.68 18.84
N LYS A 86 15.63 -58.43 19.45
CA LYS A 86 15.77 -57.43 20.53
C LYS A 86 16.87 -56.41 20.31
N TYR A 87 18.11 -56.73 20.63
CA TYR A 87 19.21 -55.77 20.69
C TYR A 87 20.30 -56.13 19.68
N CYS A 88 20.66 -55.17 18.83
CA CYS A 88 21.79 -55.32 17.93
C CYS A 88 22.71 -54.09 17.89
N MET A 89 24.01 -54.36 17.77
CA MET A 89 24.99 -53.41 17.29
C MET A 89 25.63 -53.95 16.00
N VAL A 90 25.55 -53.19 14.91
CA VAL A 90 26.05 -53.56 13.58
C VAL A 90 27.11 -52.56 13.13
N ASN A 91 28.31 -53.04 12.79
CA ASN A 91 29.34 -52.26 12.09
C ASN A 91 29.70 -52.96 10.77
N ILE A 92 29.47 -52.32 9.62
CA ILE A 92 29.76 -52.95 8.31
C ILE A 92 30.44 -51.97 7.35
N ASP A 93 31.43 -52.41 6.57
CA ASP A 93 32.09 -51.47 5.65
C ASP A 93 31.28 -51.21 4.37
N GLU A 94 30.68 -52.23 3.72
CA GLU A 94 29.96 -52.00 2.44
C GLU A 94 28.43 -52.02 2.53
N TYR A 95 27.78 -53.17 2.61
CA TYR A 95 26.33 -53.31 2.39
C TYR A 95 25.63 -54.02 3.56
N CYS A 96 24.54 -53.42 4.05
CA CYS A 96 23.72 -54.03 5.08
C CYS A 96 22.21 -53.93 4.84
N MET A 97 21.50 -55.00 5.17
CA MET A 97 20.06 -54.99 5.43
C MET A 97 19.78 -55.45 6.86
N VAL A 98 19.10 -54.62 7.65
CA VAL A 98 18.80 -54.88 9.07
C VAL A 98 17.29 -54.82 9.32
N ASN A 99 16.73 -55.88 9.90
CA ASN A 99 15.38 -55.88 10.48
C ASN A 99 15.45 -56.19 11.98
N ILE A 100 14.98 -55.29 12.84
CA ILE A 100 15.05 -55.48 14.31
C ILE A 100 13.75 -55.06 14.99
N ASN A 101 13.26 -55.80 15.98
CA ASN A 101 12.02 -55.39 16.64
C ASN A 101 12.25 -54.30 17.72
N GLU A 102 13.21 -54.45 18.65
CA GLU A 102 13.38 -53.48 19.76
C GLU A 102 14.44 -52.38 19.47
N TYR A 103 15.74 -52.66 19.69
CA TYR A 103 16.81 -51.65 19.73
C TYR A 103 17.96 -51.97 18.76
N CYS A 104 18.37 -50.96 17.99
CA CYS A 104 19.56 -51.06 17.13
C CYS A 104 20.51 -49.86 17.20
N MET A 105 21.81 -50.14 17.08
CA MET A 105 22.81 -49.18 16.63
C MET A 105 23.48 -49.68 15.35
N VAL A 106 23.49 -48.87 14.30
CA VAL A 106 24.05 -49.20 13.00
C VAL A 106 25.14 -48.19 12.62
N ASN A 107 26.36 -48.65 12.35
CA ASN A 107 27.42 -47.87 11.72
C ASN A 107 27.83 -48.54 10.40
N ILE A 108 27.64 -47.87 9.25
CA ILE A 108 27.99 -48.47 7.95
C ILE A 108 28.67 -47.46 7.04
N ASN A 109 29.73 -47.83 6.32
CA ASN A 109 30.38 -46.84 5.45
C ASN A 109 29.56 -46.59 4.17
N LYS A 110 29.10 -47.61 3.44
CA LYS A 110 28.42 -47.37 2.14
C LYS A 110 26.89 -47.42 2.17
N TYR A 111 26.28 -48.61 2.10
CA TYR A 111 24.84 -48.76 1.83
C TYR A 111 24.13 -49.47 2.97
N CYS A 112 23.03 -48.89 3.45
CA CYS A 112 22.16 -49.53 4.43
C CYS A 112 20.67 -49.43 4.10
N MET A 113 19.94 -50.51 4.42
CA MET A 113 18.50 -50.49 4.61
C MET A 113 18.18 -50.97 6.04
N VAL A 114 17.49 -50.13 6.81
CA VAL A 114 17.12 -50.38 8.21
C VAL A 114 15.61 -50.37 8.35
N ASN A 115 15.06 -51.42 8.96
CA ASN A 115 13.65 -51.48 9.37
C ASN A 115 13.55 -51.88 10.85
N ILE A 116 13.04 -51.00 11.71
CA ILE A 116 13.02 -51.23 13.17
C ILE A 116 11.69 -50.82 13.79
N ASP A 117 11.15 -51.60 14.72
CA ASP A 117 9.88 -51.21 15.35
C ASP A 117 10.11 -50.09 16.40
N GLU A 118 10.99 -50.25 17.41
CA GLU A 118 11.10 -49.25 18.49
C GLU A 118 12.21 -48.19 18.29
N TYR A 119 13.48 -48.49 18.61
CA TYR A 119 14.55 -47.48 18.74
C TYR A 119 15.74 -47.76 17.82
N CYS A 120 16.19 -46.75 17.08
CA CYS A 120 17.41 -46.82 16.29
C CYS A 120 18.33 -45.60 16.42
N MET A 121 19.64 -45.88 16.37
CA MET A 121 20.66 -44.90 15.99
C MET A 121 21.39 -45.39 14.74
N VAL A 122 21.41 -44.56 13.71
CA VAL A 122 22.04 -44.85 12.40
C VAL A 122 23.13 -43.81 12.12
N ASN A 123 24.34 -44.28 11.80
CA ASN A 123 25.44 -43.46 11.32
C ASN A 123 26.02 -44.05 10.04
N ILE A 124 25.91 -43.37 8.91
CA ILE A 124 26.31 -43.92 7.60
C ILE A 124 27.06 -42.90 6.75
N ASP A 125 28.11 -43.30 6.03
CA ASP A 125 28.82 -42.32 5.18
C ASP A 125 28.07 -42.03 3.86
N GLU A 126 27.65 -43.03 3.07
CA GLU A 126 27.05 -42.79 1.75
C GLU A 126 25.48 -42.84 1.74
N TYR A 127 24.86 -44.02 1.62
CA TYR A 127 23.43 -44.17 1.31
C TYR A 127 22.66 -44.92 2.40
N CYS A 128 21.52 -44.37 2.83
CA CYS A 128 20.61 -45.05 3.75
C CYS A 128 19.12 -44.96 3.36
N MET A 129 18.41 -46.05 3.62
CA MET A 129 16.95 -46.06 3.77
C MET A 129 16.59 -46.51 5.19
N VAL A 130 15.84 -45.68 5.92
CA VAL A 130 15.41 -45.93 7.29
C VAL A 130 13.88 -45.96 7.37
N ASN A 131 13.32 -47.03 7.91
CA ASN A 131 11.90 -47.13 8.26
C ASN A 131 11.75 -47.54 9.74
N ILE A 132 11.17 -46.68 10.58
CA ILE A 132 11.09 -46.93 12.03
C ILE A 132 9.73 -46.55 12.60
N ASP A 133 9.16 -47.36 13.49
CA ASP A 133 7.85 -46.99 14.07
C ASP A 133 7.96 -45.91 15.16
N GLU A 134 8.86 -46.02 16.15
CA GLU A 134 8.92 -45.04 17.25
C GLU A 134 10.03 -43.96 17.12
N TYR A 135 11.27 -44.27 17.53
CA TYR A 135 12.34 -43.27 17.73
C TYR A 135 13.57 -43.53 16.86
N CYS A 136 14.04 -42.49 16.16
CA CYS A 136 15.29 -42.55 15.42
C CYS A 136 16.19 -41.33 15.62
N MET A 137 17.50 -41.58 15.64
CA MET A 137 18.52 -40.59 15.32
C MET A 137 19.32 -41.04 14.10
N VAL A 138 19.39 -40.20 13.08
CA VAL A 138 20.06 -40.45 11.81
C VAL A 138 21.16 -39.42 11.58
N ASN A 139 22.38 -39.88 11.34
CA ASN A 139 23.51 -39.06 10.90
C ASN A 139 24.11 -39.65 9.62
N ILE A 140 24.03 -38.93 8.49
CA ILE A 140 24.49 -39.46 7.19
C ILE A 140 25.24 -38.39 6.41
N ASN A 141 26.34 -38.73 5.72
CA ASN A 141 27.04 -37.70 4.93
C ASN A 141 26.34 -37.45 3.58
N GLU A 142 26.08 -38.47 2.75
CA GLU A 142 25.51 -38.22 1.41
C GLU A 142 23.96 -38.28 1.32
N TYR A 143 23.36 -39.46 1.15
CA TYR A 143 21.94 -39.61 0.77
C TYR A 143 21.13 -40.38 1.81
N CYS A 144 19.97 -39.83 2.19
CA CYS A 144 19.02 -40.54 3.04
C CYS A 144 17.56 -40.45 2.59
N MET A 145 16.83 -41.54 2.79
CA MET A 145 15.37 -41.55 2.90
C MET A 145 14.95 -42.04 4.28
N VAL A 146 14.17 -41.22 4.99
CA VAL A 146 13.69 -41.50 6.35
C VAL A 146 12.15 -41.54 6.35
N ASN A 147 11.58 -42.63 6.86
CA ASN A 147 10.15 -42.76 7.14
C ASN A 147 9.94 -43.19 8.58
N ILE A 148 9.33 -42.34 9.42
CA ILE A 148 9.18 -42.60 10.87
C ILE A 148 7.80 -42.20 11.37
N ASN A 149 7.15 -43.01 12.21
CA ASN A 149 5.82 -42.61 12.71
C ASN A 149 5.93 -41.57 13.85
N GLU A 150 6.75 -41.78 14.90
CA GLU A 150 6.77 -40.84 16.03
C GLU A 150 7.88 -39.76 15.98
N TYR A 151 9.11 -40.07 16.40
CA TYR A 151 10.14 -39.08 16.69
C TYR A 151 11.42 -39.29 15.88
N CYS A 152 11.89 -38.24 15.21
CA CYS A 152 13.18 -38.28 14.53
C CYS A 152 14.05 -37.04 14.79
N MET A 153 15.36 -37.29 14.86
CA MET A 153 16.39 -36.28 14.61
C MET A 153 17.23 -36.71 13.41
N VAL A 154 17.33 -35.83 12.41
CA VAL A 154 18.07 -36.06 11.16
C VAL A 154 19.17 -35.02 11.02
N ASN A 155 20.41 -35.47 10.83
CA ASN A 155 21.54 -34.63 10.46
C ASN A 155 22.20 -35.18 9.19
N ILE A 156 22.18 -34.45 8.07
CA ILE A 156 22.68 -34.95 6.78
C ILE A 156 23.50 -33.88 6.05
N ASP A 157 24.63 -34.23 5.43
CA ASP A 157 25.40 -33.22 4.70
C ASP A 157 24.79 -32.89 3.32
N GLU A 158 24.45 -33.87 2.47
CA GLU A 158 23.95 -33.58 1.11
C GLU A 158 22.42 -33.67 0.95
N TYR A 159 21.85 -34.87 0.71
CA TYR A 159 20.47 -35.04 0.25
C TYR A 159 19.60 -35.84 1.22
N CYS A 160 18.42 -35.30 1.56
CA CYS A 160 17.43 -36.03 2.35
C CYS A 160 16.00 -35.93 1.83
N MET A 161 15.26 -37.03 1.96
CA MET A 161 13.80 -37.04 2.01
C MET A 161 13.31 -37.55 3.36
N VAL A 162 12.50 -36.75 4.05
CA VAL A 162 11.96 -37.06 5.39
C VAL A 162 10.44 -37.11 5.33
N ASN A 163 9.85 -38.22 5.79
CA ASN A 163 8.41 -38.35 6.00
C ASN A 163 8.12 -38.81 7.43
N ILE A 164 7.47 -37.96 8.24
CA ILE A 164 7.24 -38.24 9.68
C ILE A 164 5.84 -37.87 10.13
N ASP A 165 5.18 -38.72 10.93
CA ASP A 165 3.81 -38.40 11.37
C ASP A 165 3.77 -37.39 12.53
N GLU A 166 4.67 -37.45 13.52
CA GLU A 166 4.56 -36.62 14.73
C GLU A 166 5.63 -35.50 14.85
N TYR A 167 6.87 -35.83 15.23
CA TYR A 167 7.89 -34.82 15.57
C TYR A 167 9.21 -35.04 14.83
N CYS A 168 9.74 -33.98 14.22
CA CYS A 168 11.06 -34.00 13.61
C CYS A 168 11.90 -32.77 13.92
N MET A 169 13.22 -32.99 14.06
CA MET A 169 14.23 -31.95 13.88
C MET A 169 15.15 -32.36 12.73
N VAL A 170 15.30 -31.47 11.75
CA VAL A 170 16.08 -31.68 10.53
C VAL A 170 17.19 -30.61 10.46
N ASN A 171 18.44 -31.06 10.29
CA ASN A 171 19.57 -30.19 9.99
C ASN A 171 20.29 -30.74 8.74
N ILE A 172 20.31 -29.99 7.63
CA ILE A 172 20.87 -30.46 6.35
C ILE A 172 21.66 -29.36 5.67
N ASN A 173 22.82 -29.64 5.08
CA ASN A 173 23.58 -28.57 4.41
C ASN A 173 23.02 -28.28 3.00
N GLU A 174 22.82 -29.29 2.13
CA GLU A 174 22.39 -29.01 0.73
C GLU A 174 20.87 -29.11 0.50
N TYR A 175 20.31 -30.30 0.24
CA TYR A 175 18.95 -30.47 -0.28
C TYR A 175 18.05 -31.29 0.64
N CYS A 176 16.86 -30.76 0.93
CA CYS A 176 15.84 -31.51 1.67
C CYS A 176 14.43 -31.41 1.08
N MET A 177 13.70 -32.52 1.16
CA MET A 177 12.23 -32.52 1.14
C MET A 177 11.69 -33.07 2.47
N VAL A 178 10.83 -32.28 3.12
CA VAL A 178 10.24 -32.60 4.42
C VAL A 178 8.72 -32.67 4.30
N ASN A 179 8.12 -33.79 4.71
CA ASN A 179 6.68 -33.94 4.84
C ASN A 179 6.34 -34.41 6.26
N ILE A 180 5.66 -33.58 7.06
CA ILE A 180 5.40 -33.88 8.47
C ILE A 180 3.97 -33.52 8.89
N ASN A 181 3.26 -34.41 9.61
CA ASN A 181 1.87 -34.13 9.96
C ASN A 181 1.68 -33.24 11.21
N LYS A 182 2.67 -33.08 12.09
CA LYS A 182 2.50 -32.20 13.28
C LYS A 182 3.59 -31.17 13.50
N TYR A 183 4.74 -31.55 14.04
CA TYR A 183 5.74 -30.59 14.51
C TYR A 183 7.09 -30.78 13.81
N CYS A 184 7.62 -29.70 13.25
CA CYS A 184 8.96 -29.71 12.69
C CYS A 184 9.78 -28.46 13.05
N MET A 185 11.08 -28.68 13.25
CA MET A 185 12.10 -27.65 13.13
C MET A 185 13.06 -28.02 12.00
N VAL A 186 13.25 -27.11 11.05
CA VAL A 186 14.10 -27.29 9.87
C VAL A 186 15.18 -26.21 9.86
N ASN A 187 16.44 -26.63 9.77
CA ASN A 187 17.58 -25.75 9.50
C ASN A 187 18.34 -26.27 8.29
N ILE A 188 18.40 -25.50 7.20
CA ILE A 188 19.03 -25.95 5.94
C ILE A 188 19.84 -24.83 5.31
N ASP A 189 21.05 -25.12 4.82
CA ASP A 189 21.87 -24.06 4.22
C ASP A 189 21.37 -23.73 2.78
N GLU A 190 21.20 -24.70 1.88
CA GLU A 190 20.82 -24.40 0.47
C GLU A 190 19.31 -24.50 0.15
N TYR A 191 18.79 -25.70 -0.16
CA TYR A 191 17.46 -25.88 -0.77
C TYR A 191 16.51 -26.72 0.09
N CYS A 192 15.30 -26.21 0.32
CA CYS A 192 14.26 -26.97 0.99
C CYS A 192 12.86 -26.88 0.34
N MET A 193 12.15 -28.00 0.37
CA MET A 193 10.69 -28.02 0.26
C MET A 193 10.07 -28.59 1.54
N VAL A 194 9.19 -27.82 2.17
CA VAL A 194 8.53 -28.16 3.43
C VAL A 194 7.02 -28.25 3.21
N ASN A 195 6.41 -29.38 3.60
CA ASN A 195 4.96 -29.54 3.67
C ASN A 195 4.55 -30.02 5.06
N ILE A 196 3.82 -29.19 5.82
CA ILE A 196 3.47 -29.50 7.22
C ILE A 196 2.02 -29.17 7.56
N ASP A 197 1.37 -30.09 8.28
CA ASP A 197 -0.06 -29.93 8.62
C ASP A 197 -0.33 -29.05 9.86
N GLU A 198 0.58 -28.93 10.83
CA GLU A 198 0.33 -28.12 12.04
C GLU A 198 1.37 -27.01 12.30
N TYR A 199 2.56 -27.35 12.81
CA TYR A 199 3.51 -26.37 13.33
C TYR A 199 4.90 -26.55 12.72
N CYS A 200 5.47 -25.46 12.21
CA CYS A 200 6.84 -25.45 11.74
C CYS A 200 7.63 -24.20 12.14
N MET A 201 8.92 -24.39 12.41
CA MET A 201 9.93 -23.34 12.34
C MET A 201 10.94 -23.70 11.25
N VAL A 202 11.19 -22.76 10.33
CA VAL A 202 12.09 -22.93 9.19
C VAL A 202 13.15 -21.83 9.24
N ASN A 203 14.42 -22.22 9.20
CA ASN A 203 15.56 -21.32 9.00
C ASN A 203 16.37 -21.82 7.81
N ILE A 204 16.48 -21.02 6.74
CA ILE A 204 17.17 -21.43 5.51
C ILE A 204 17.99 -20.29 4.94
N ASP A 205 19.22 -20.56 4.50
CA ASP A 205 20.05 -19.48 3.95
C ASP A 205 19.65 -19.15 2.49
N GLU A 206 19.53 -20.12 1.57
CA GLU A 206 19.22 -19.81 0.16
C GLU A 206 17.72 -19.93 -0.25
N TYR A 207 17.23 -21.13 -0.58
CA TYR A 207 15.93 -21.30 -1.26
C TYR A 207 14.95 -22.17 -0.47
N CYS A 208 13.74 -21.66 -0.26
CA CYS A 208 12.65 -22.44 0.33
C CYS A 208 11.30 -22.32 -0.37
N THR A 209 10.60 -23.46 -0.42
CA THR A 209 9.14 -23.50 -0.60
C THR A 209 8.47 -24.11 0.63
N VAL A 210 7.56 -23.37 1.25
CA VAL A 210 6.84 -23.76 2.47
C VAL A 210 5.34 -23.83 2.20
N ASN A 211 4.72 -24.99 2.44
CA ASN A 211 3.26 -25.16 2.45
C ASN A 211 2.82 -25.62 3.84
N ILE A 212 2.05 -24.80 4.56
CA ILE A 212 1.65 -25.12 5.94
C ILE A 212 0.17 -24.86 6.19
N ASN A 213 -0.50 -25.79 6.86
CA ASN A 213 -1.93 -25.67 7.12
C ASN A 213 -2.30 -24.83 8.35
N LYS A 214 -1.42 -24.64 9.35
CA LYS A 214 -1.74 -23.83 10.55
C LYS A 214 -0.71 -22.78 10.90
N TYR A 215 0.37 -23.13 11.57
CA TYR A 215 1.31 -22.16 12.16
C TYR A 215 2.72 -22.32 11.61
N CYS A 216 3.30 -21.21 11.14
CA CYS A 216 4.71 -21.18 10.76
C CYS A 216 5.47 -19.94 11.24
N MET A 217 6.76 -20.12 11.49
CA MET A 217 7.74 -19.05 11.51
C MET A 217 8.83 -19.37 10.49
N VAL A 218 9.07 -18.46 9.55
CA VAL A 218 10.03 -18.60 8.46
C VAL A 218 11.06 -17.48 8.55
N ASN A 219 12.34 -17.85 8.56
CA ASN A 219 13.47 -16.93 8.42
C ASN A 219 14.34 -17.40 7.24
N ILE A 220 14.47 -16.58 6.20
CA ILE A 220 15.18 -16.93 4.97
C ILE A 220 16.05 -15.78 4.52
N ASP A 221 17.30 -16.04 4.12
CA ASP A 221 18.17 -14.95 3.66
C ASP A 221 17.86 -14.60 2.18
N GLU A 222 17.84 -15.56 1.24
CA GLU A 222 17.61 -15.24 -0.18
C GLU A 222 16.14 -15.35 -0.65
N TYR A 223 15.67 -16.55 -1.02
CA TYR A 223 14.41 -16.73 -1.77
C TYR A 223 13.39 -17.58 -1.02
N CYS A 224 12.19 -17.03 -0.80
CA CYS A 224 11.09 -17.78 -0.20
C CYS A 224 9.77 -17.73 -0.96
N MET A 225 9.12 -18.90 -1.04
CA MET A 225 7.72 -19.03 -1.43
C MET A 225 6.95 -19.65 -0.27
N VAL A 226 5.99 -18.92 0.28
CA VAL A 226 5.26 -19.30 1.50
C VAL A 226 3.77 -19.33 1.20
N ASN A 227 3.12 -20.46 1.45
CA ASN A 227 1.68 -20.63 1.33
C ASN A 227 1.11 -21.22 2.63
N ILE A 228 0.32 -20.41 3.35
CA ILE A 228 -0.12 -20.75 4.71
C ILE A 228 -1.60 -20.44 4.90
N LYS A 229 -2.35 -21.35 5.52
CA LYS A 229 -3.80 -21.13 5.70
C LYS A 229 -4.16 -20.29 6.92
N GLU A 230 -3.51 -20.47 8.07
CA GLU A 230 -3.92 -19.75 9.28
C GLU A 230 -2.91 -18.64 9.66
N TYR A 231 -1.82 -18.97 10.35
CA TYR A 231 -0.93 -17.99 10.96
C TYR A 231 0.50 -18.13 10.46
N CYS A 232 1.13 -17.00 10.12
CA CYS A 232 2.58 -17.00 9.91
C CYS A 232 3.31 -15.72 10.31
N ILE A 233 4.62 -15.89 10.47
CA ILE A 233 5.60 -14.81 10.52
C ILE A 233 6.66 -15.14 9.48
N VAL A 234 6.90 -14.21 8.55
CA VAL A 234 7.93 -14.33 7.52
C VAL A 234 8.93 -13.20 7.69
N ASN A 235 10.21 -13.56 7.78
CA ASN A 235 11.33 -12.64 7.67
C ASN A 235 12.20 -13.09 6.49
N SER A 236 12.38 -12.20 5.51
CA SER A 236 13.23 -12.45 4.34
C SER A 236 14.17 -11.28 4.07
N ASP A 237 15.42 -11.55 3.72
CA ASP A 237 16.34 -10.46 3.37
C ASP A 237 16.17 -10.06 1.89
N GLU A 238 16.19 -10.99 0.92
CA GLU A 238 16.04 -10.63 -0.51
C GLU A 238 14.60 -10.74 -1.05
N TYR A 239 14.15 -11.93 -1.45
CA TYR A 239 12.92 -12.14 -2.21
C TYR A 239 11.90 -12.99 -1.45
N SER A 240 10.70 -12.45 -1.28
CA SER A 240 9.55 -13.18 -0.72
C SER A 240 8.32 -13.17 -1.63
N MET A 241 7.66 -14.33 -1.68
CA MET A 241 6.31 -14.46 -2.23
C MET A 241 5.43 -15.16 -1.20
N VAL A 242 4.43 -14.45 -0.71
CA VAL A 242 3.63 -14.87 0.44
C VAL A 242 2.15 -14.93 0.06
N ASN A 243 1.51 -16.08 0.28
CA ASN A 243 0.07 -16.27 0.11
C ASN A 243 -0.57 -16.81 1.39
N ILE A 244 -1.48 -16.06 2.00
CA ILE A 244 -2.00 -16.38 3.34
C ILE A 244 -3.51 -16.14 3.45
N ASP A 245 -4.25 -17.13 3.97
CA ASP A 245 -5.71 -17.01 4.08
C ASP A 245 -6.19 -16.27 5.36
N GLU A 246 -5.44 -16.24 6.48
CA GLU A 246 -5.88 -15.52 7.70
C GLU A 246 -4.89 -14.45 8.20
N TYR A 247 -3.90 -14.80 9.02
CA TYR A 247 -3.06 -13.83 9.75
C TYR A 247 -1.59 -13.90 9.36
N CYS A 248 -0.99 -12.74 9.09
CA CYS A 248 0.44 -12.65 8.81
C CYS A 248 1.16 -11.45 9.41
N MET A 249 2.46 -11.65 9.64
CA MET A 249 3.44 -10.58 9.77
C MET A 249 4.56 -10.83 8.78
N VAL A 250 4.78 -9.89 7.86
CA VAL A 250 5.82 -9.97 6.85
C VAL A 250 6.81 -8.85 7.08
N LYS A 251 8.09 -9.22 7.19
CA LYS A 251 9.22 -8.30 7.12
C LYS A 251 10.10 -8.72 5.96
N SER A 252 10.36 -7.80 5.03
CA SER A 252 11.23 -8.04 3.88
C SER A 252 12.18 -6.87 3.70
N ASP A 253 13.45 -7.12 3.42
CA ASP A 253 14.40 -6.03 3.18
C ASP A 253 14.41 -5.60 1.69
N GLU A 254 14.39 -6.51 0.68
CA GLU A 254 14.47 -6.07 -0.73
C GLU A 254 13.20 -6.15 -1.60
N HIS A 255 12.55 -7.32 -1.71
CA HIS A 255 11.48 -7.53 -2.68
C HIS A 255 10.41 -8.45 -2.13
N CYS A 256 9.15 -7.98 -2.08
CA CYS A 256 8.02 -8.84 -1.73
C CYS A 256 6.90 -8.83 -2.77
N MET A 257 6.17 -9.95 -2.80
CA MET A 257 4.88 -10.06 -3.46
C MET A 257 3.90 -10.83 -2.56
N ASP A 258 2.95 -10.10 -1.99
CA ASP A 258 2.09 -10.60 -0.93
C ASP A 258 0.62 -10.61 -1.36
N SER A 259 -0.07 -11.73 -1.12
CA SER A 259 -1.52 -11.89 -1.27
C SER A 259 -2.09 -12.41 0.05
N ILE A 260 -2.87 -11.60 0.75
CA ILE A 260 -3.36 -11.93 2.09
C ILE A 260 -4.87 -11.67 2.17
N ASP A 261 -5.65 -12.66 2.60
CA ASP A 261 -7.11 -12.52 2.62
C ASP A 261 -7.59 -11.70 3.85
N GLU A 262 -7.22 -12.04 5.09
CA GLU A 262 -7.75 -11.32 6.28
C GLU A 262 -6.83 -10.23 6.87
N TYR A 263 -5.88 -10.59 7.75
CA TYR A 263 -5.16 -9.63 8.59
C TYR A 263 -3.65 -9.66 8.37
N CYS A 264 -3.07 -8.49 8.09
CA CYS A 264 -1.61 -8.38 7.96
C CYS A 264 -0.97 -7.15 8.61
N MET A 265 0.29 -7.35 9.00
CA MET A 265 1.24 -6.26 9.20
C MET A 265 2.43 -6.49 8.28
N VAL A 266 2.72 -5.51 7.44
CA VAL A 266 3.74 -5.60 6.41
C VAL A 266 4.73 -4.45 6.63
N ASN A 267 6.02 -4.78 6.75
CA ASN A 267 7.11 -3.82 6.86
C ASN A 267 8.21 -4.16 5.87
N ILE A 268 8.38 -3.31 4.87
CA ILE A 268 9.26 -3.59 3.74
C ILE A 268 10.20 -2.41 3.52
N ASP A 269 11.48 -2.69 3.33
CA ASP A 269 12.45 -1.62 3.08
C ASP A 269 12.44 -1.24 1.58
N GLU A 270 12.48 -2.20 0.65
CA GLU A 270 12.40 -1.92 -0.79
C GLU A 270 11.27 -2.68 -1.54
N ASN A 271 10.77 -2.09 -2.63
CA ASN A 271 9.97 -2.70 -3.70
C ASN A 271 8.92 -3.74 -3.28
N CYS A 272 7.66 -3.32 -3.11
CA CYS A 272 6.56 -4.22 -2.78
C CYS A 272 5.39 -4.21 -3.78
N MET A 273 4.77 -5.38 -3.91
CA MET A 273 3.45 -5.53 -4.53
C MET A 273 2.53 -6.28 -3.58
N ILE A 274 1.50 -5.60 -3.09
CA ILE A 274 0.64 -6.11 -2.02
C ILE A 274 -0.82 -6.13 -2.48
N ASN A 275 -1.48 -7.28 -2.31
CA ASN A 275 -2.93 -7.41 -2.46
C ASN A 275 -3.54 -7.94 -1.17
N ILE A 276 -4.45 -7.17 -0.56
CA ILE A 276 -5.08 -7.53 0.72
C ILE A 276 -6.59 -7.34 0.66
N ASP A 277 -7.36 -8.34 1.09
CA ASP A 277 -8.82 -8.24 1.04
C ASP A 277 -9.40 -7.49 2.27
N GLU A 278 -9.00 -7.81 3.51
CA GLU A 278 -9.62 -7.15 4.69
C GLU A 278 -8.75 -6.06 5.37
N TYR A 279 -7.94 -6.41 6.37
CA TYR A 279 -7.32 -5.47 7.32
C TYR A 279 -5.80 -5.44 7.20
N CYS A 280 -5.23 -4.25 7.02
CA CYS A 280 -3.78 -4.11 6.98
C CYS A 280 -3.16 -2.89 7.62
N MET A 281 -1.89 -3.07 8.00
CA MET A 281 -0.96 -1.98 8.23
C MET A 281 0.27 -2.20 7.34
N VAL A 282 0.49 -1.27 6.43
CA VAL A 282 1.61 -1.32 5.48
C VAL A 282 2.59 -0.20 5.80
N LYS A 283 3.86 -0.57 5.91
CA LYS A 283 5.00 0.34 5.94
C LYS A 283 5.97 -0.05 4.84
N SER A 284 6.31 0.92 4.00
CA SER A 284 7.26 0.76 2.92
C SER A 284 8.21 1.94 2.89
N ASP A 285 9.53 1.69 2.87
CA ASP A 285 10.48 2.80 2.72
C ASP A 285 10.55 3.21 1.23
N GLU A 286 10.70 2.26 0.30
CA GLU A 286 10.77 2.56 -1.14
C GLU A 286 9.79 1.75 -2.01
N HIS A 287 9.25 2.38 -3.06
CA HIS A 287 8.57 1.76 -4.21
C HIS A 287 7.48 0.72 -3.84
N CYS A 288 6.22 1.14 -3.78
CA CYS A 288 5.12 0.20 -3.52
C CYS A 288 3.97 0.29 -4.53
N MET A 289 3.33 -0.86 -4.74
CA MET A 289 2.08 -0.97 -5.48
C MET A 289 1.08 -1.80 -4.68
N ASP A 290 0.09 -1.12 -4.11
CA ASP A 290 -0.83 -1.70 -3.15
C ASP A 290 -2.28 -1.67 -3.67
N SER A 291 -2.97 -2.80 -3.51
CA SER A 291 -4.40 -2.96 -3.74
C SER A 291 -5.03 -3.51 -2.47
N ILE A 292 -5.94 -2.75 -1.86
CA ILE A 292 -6.55 -3.12 -0.57
C ILE A 292 -8.06 -2.92 -0.63
N ASP A 293 -8.84 -3.94 -0.32
CA ASP A 293 -10.30 -3.86 -0.46
C ASP A 293 -10.95 -3.13 0.73
N GLU A 294 -10.72 -3.54 1.99
CA GLU A 294 -11.44 -2.92 3.14
C GLU A 294 -10.65 -1.84 3.92
N TYR A 295 -9.93 -2.23 4.98
CA TYR A 295 -9.42 -1.31 6.01
C TYR A 295 -7.89 -1.25 6.02
N CYS A 296 -7.32 -0.06 5.81
CA CYS A 296 -5.86 0.09 5.86
C CYS A 296 -5.34 1.33 6.59
N MET A 297 -4.13 1.16 7.12
CA MET A 297 -3.23 2.26 7.44
C MET A 297 -1.95 2.07 6.63
N VAL A 298 -1.62 3.04 5.79
CA VAL A 298 -0.48 2.99 4.89
C VAL A 298 0.47 4.15 5.21
N ASN A 299 1.75 3.83 5.42
CA ASN A 299 2.82 4.81 5.59
C ASN A 299 3.96 4.48 4.63
N ILE A 300 4.20 5.36 3.67
CA ILE A 300 5.22 5.14 2.64
C ILE A 300 6.16 6.34 2.57
N ASP A 301 7.46 6.09 2.56
CA ASP A 301 8.42 7.18 2.46
C ASP A 301 8.57 7.62 0.98
N GLU A 302 8.77 6.71 0.03
CA GLU A 302 8.96 7.07 -1.38
C GLU A 302 8.14 6.25 -2.40
N ASN A 303 7.63 6.95 -3.43
CA ASN A 303 7.12 6.41 -4.69
C ASN A 303 6.05 5.32 -4.57
N CYS A 304 4.77 5.69 -4.62
CA CYS A 304 3.69 4.70 -4.50
C CYS A 304 2.58 4.79 -5.54
N MET A 305 1.94 3.63 -5.77
CA MET A 305 0.66 3.51 -6.44
C MET A 305 -0.31 2.73 -5.55
N ILE A 306 -1.34 3.39 -5.05
CA ILE A 306 -2.27 2.81 -4.08
C ILE A 306 -3.68 2.83 -4.64
N ASN A 307 -4.36 1.69 -4.61
CA ASN A 307 -5.81 1.58 -4.83
C ASN A 307 -6.47 1.01 -3.57
N ILE A 308 -7.44 1.74 -3.01
CA ILE A 308 -8.17 1.29 -1.83
C ILE A 308 -9.69 1.40 -2.08
N ASP A 309 -10.45 0.34 -1.78
CA ASP A 309 -11.89 0.37 -1.98
C ASP A 309 -12.64 1.06 -0.84
N GLU A 310 -12.42 0.71 0.43
CA GLU A 310 -13.21 1.27 1.53
C GLU A 310 -12.52 2.35 2.39
N TYR A 311 -11.95 1.96 3.53
CA TYR A 311 -11.54 2.87 4.61
C TYR A 311 -10.02 2.94 4.74
N CYS A 312 -9.47 4.15 4.67
CA CYS A 312 -8.03 4.30 4.83
C CYS A 312 -7.53 5.55 5.54
N ILE A 313 -6.33 5.40 6.08
CA ILE A 313 -5.44 6.50 6.46
C ILE A 313 -4.15 6.30 5.68
N VAL A 314 -3.79 7.29 4.86
CA VAL A 314 -2.62 7.24 3.99
C VAL A 314 -1.70 8.41 4.34
N ASN A 315 -0.46 8.11 4.70
CA ASN A 315 0.62 9.09 4.84
C ASN A 315 1.73 8.72 3.85
N ILE A 316 2.09 9.67 2.98
CA ILE A 316 3.16 9.46 2.00
C ILE A 316 4.11 10.65 2.02
N ASP A 317 5.41 10.42 2.09
CA ASP A 317 6.37 11.52 2.07
C ASP A 317 6.63 12.00 0.63
N GLU A 318 6.97 11.12 -0.32
CA GLU A 318 7.28 11.53 -1.70
C GLU A 318 6.55 10.73 -2.80
N TYR A 319 6.17 11.43 -3.88
CA TYR A 319 5.67 10.89 -5.17
C TYR A 319 4.59 9.82 -5.07
N CYS A 320 3.33 10.18 -5.32
CA CYS A 320 2.26 9.18 -5.29
C CYS A 320 1.16 9.32 -6.34
N MET A 321 0.56 8.18 -6.67
CA MET A 321 -0.77 8.09 -7.27
C MET A 321 -1.69 7.31 -6.33
N VAL A 322 -2.76 7.95 -5.87
CA VAL A 322 -3.70 7.38 -4.89
C VAL A 322 -5.11 7.40 -5.47
N ASN A 323 -5.76 6.24 -5.55
CA ASN A 323 -7.17 6.11 -5.89
C ASN A 323 -7.93 5.48 -4.72
N ILE A 324 -8.97 6.16 -4.22
CA ILE A 324 -9.76 5.66 -3.09
C ILE A 324 -11.26 5.75 -3.41
N ASN A 325 -12.01 4.66 -3.19
CA ASN A 325 -13.43 4.63 -3.56
C ASN A 325 -14.39 5.14 -2.45
N GLU A 326 -14.05 5.02 -1.16
CA GLU A 326 -14.95 5.50 -0.09
C GLU A 326 -14.36 6.54 0.86
N TYR A 327 -13.88 6.13 2.03
CA TYR A 327 -13.59 7.03 3.16
C TYR A 327 -12.09 7.13 3.40
N CYS A 328 -11.55 8.35 3.39
CA CYS A 328 -10.13 8.51 3.63
C CYS A 328 -9.69 9.77 4.39
N MET A 329 -8.53 9.62 5.02
CA MET A 329 -7.66 10.74 5.41
C MET A 329 -6.33 10.55 4.70
N VAL A 330 -5.93 11.54 3.91
CA VAL A 330 -4.71 11.49 3.09
C VAL A 330 -3.82 12.67 3.50
N ASN A 331 -2.58 12.39 3.91
CA ASN A 331 -1.54 13.39 4.08
C ASN A 331 -0.37 13.05 3.15
N ILE A 332 0.02 13.98 2.30
CA ILE A 332 1.13 13.78 1.37
C ILE A 332 2.06 15.00 1.42
N ASN A 333 3.38 14.79 1.56
CA ASN A 333 4.30 15.93 1.61
C ASN A 333 4.63 16.42 0.19
N GLU A 334 5.03 15.54 -0.74
CA GLU A 334 5.45 15.96 -2.08
C GLU A 334 4.78 15.20 -3.24
N TYR A 335 4.51 15.93 -4.33
CA TYR A 335 4.16 15.43 -5.66
C TYR A 335 3.09 14.33 -5.71
N CYS A 336 1.82 14.70 -5.89
CA CYS A 336 0.76 13.68 -5.95
C CYS A 336 -0.29 13.84 -7.03
N MET A 337 -0.88 12.70 -7.42
CA MET A 337 -2.19 12.62 -8.05
C MET A 337 -3.14 11.85 -7.14
N VAL A 338 -4.26 12.47 -6.76
CA VAL A 338 -5.23 11.89 -5.84
C VAL A 338 -6.61 11.88 -6.51
N ASN A 339 -7.23 10.71 -6.63
CA ASN A 339 -8.61 10.55 -7.07
C ASN A 339 -9.42 9.89 -5.96
N ILE A 340 -10.50 10.54 -5.50
CA ILE A 340 -11.35 10.02 -4.42
C ILE A 340 -12.83 10.14 -4.79
N ASN A 341 -13.61 9.07 -4.66
CA ASN A 341 -15.01 9.10 -5.11
C ASN A 341 -16.00 9.60 -4.04
N LYS A 342 -15.66 9.56 -2.76
CA LYS A 342 -16.56 9.97 -1.67
C LYS A 342 -15.80 10.78 -0.61
N TYR A 343 -16.10 10.52 0.65
CA TYR A 343 -15.72 11.34 1.80
C TYR A 343 -14.21 11.37 2.05
N CYS A 344 -13.62 12.56 2.01
CA CYS A 344 -12.20 12.70 2.30
C CYS A 344 -11.80 13.95 3.09
N MET A 345 -10.67 13.80 3.79
CA MET A 345 -9.84 14.91 4.24
C MET A 345 -8.47 14.75 3.58
N VAL A 346 -8.04 15.77 2.84
CA VAL A 346 -6.78 15.76 2.09
C VAL A 346 -5.93 16.94 2.57
N ASN A 347 -4.72 16.65 3.05
CA ASN A 347 -3.69 17.65 3.30
C ASN A 347 -2.48 17.34 2.42
N ILE A 348 -2.05 18.31 1.61
CA ILE A 348 -0.89 18.14 0.74
C ILE A 348 0.03 19.36 0.88
N ASP A 349 1.33 19.13 1.10
CA ASP A 349 2.25 20.24 1.25
C ASP A 349 2.67 20.81 -0.12
N GLU A 350 3.10 19.97 -1.08
CA GLU A 350 3.59 20.44 -2.38
C GLU A 350 3.03 19.69 -3.61
N TYR A 351 2.82 20.45 -4.70
CA TYR A 351 2.55 19.99 -6.07
C TYR A 351 1.52 18.87 -6.21
N CYS A 352 0.25 19.21 -6.45
CA CYS A 352 -0.79 18.19 -6.58
C CYS A 352 -1.80 18.37 -7.72
N MET A 353 -2.34 17.23 -8.15
CA MET A 353 -3.59 17.13 -8.88
C MET A 353 -4.60 16.34 -8.04
N VAL A 354 -5.72 16.96 -7.70
CA VAL A 354 -6.76 16.36 -6.84
C VAL A 354 -8.08 16.35 -7.60
N ASN A 355 -8.67 15.17 -7.78
CA ASN A 355 -10.03 15.00 -8.28
C ASN A 355 -10.89 14.31 -7.22
N ILE A 356 -11.98 14.93 -6.81
CA ILE A 356 -12.87 14.36 -5.80
C ILE A 356 -14.33 14.44 -6.26
N ASP A 357 -15.07 13.34 -6.17
CA ASP A 357 -16.47 13.34 -6.60
C ASP A 357 -17.42 13.93 -5.54
N GLU A 358 -17.36 13.51 -4.27
CA GLU A 358 -18.32 13.96 -3.24
C GLU A 358 -17.66 14.30 -1.89
N TYR A 359 -18.11 15.35 -1.22
CA TYR A 359 -17.83 15.67 0.19
C TYR A 359 -16.34 15.68 0.60
N CYS A 360 -15.70 16.83 0.52
CA CYS A 360 -14.29 16.93 0.91
C CYS A 360 -13.90 18.17 1.72
N MET A 361 -12.82 18.00 2.47
CA MET A 361 -12.00 19.09 2.99
C MET A 361 -10.59 18.96 2.43
N VAL A 362 -10.13 19.99 1.72
CA VAL A 362 -8.83 20.01 1.05
C VAL A 362 -8.02 21.19 1.59
N ASN A 363 -6.84 20.90 2.14
CA ASN A 363 -5.84 21.91 2.48
C ASN A 363 -4.58 21.63 1.66
N ILE A 364 -4.12 22.62 0.89
CA ILE A 364 -2.91 22.50 0.09
C ILE A 364 -2.02 23.71 0.31
N ASP A 365 -0.73 23.48 0.59
CA ASP A 365 0.20 24.59 0.81
C ASP A 365 0.70 25.18 -0.52
N GLU A 366 1.20 24.37 -1.47
CA GLU A 366 1.77 24.87 -2.72
C GLU A 366 1.25 24.16 -4.00
N TYR A 367 1.11 24.94 -5.08
CA TYR A 367 0.93 24.51 -6.47
C TYR A 367 -0.08 23.38 -6.70
N CYS A 368 -1.35 23.72 -7.00
CA CYS A 368 -2.37 22.69 -7.21
C CYS A 368 -3.32 22.88 -8.40
N MET A 369 -3.82 21.76 -8.89
CA MET A 369 -5.06 21.68 -9.67
C MET A 369 -6.07 20.85 -8.89
N VAL A 370 -7.24 21.44 -8.62
CA VAL A 370 -8.31 20.81 -7.85
C VAL A 370 -9.58 20.79 -8.69
N ASN A 371 -10.14 19.61 -8.92
CA ASN A 371 -11.48 19.44 -9.50
C ASN A 371 -12.36 18.71 -8.49
N ILE A 372 -13.51 19.30 -8.13
CA ILE A 372 -14.43 18.68 -7.19
C ILE A 372 -15.86 18.77 -7.72
N ASN A 373 -16.62 17.66 -7.72
CA ASN A 373 -18.00 17.72 -8.23
C ASN A 373 -18.95 18.28 -7.15
N GLU A 374 -18.99 17.72 -5.94
CA GLU A 374 -19.98 18.13 -4.94
C GLU A 374 -19.40 18.40 -3.54
N TYR A 375 -19.91 19.45 -2.89
CA TYR A 375 -19.73 19.78 -1.47
C TYR A 375 -18.27 19.83 -0.99
N CYS A 376 -17.66 21.01 -0.98
CA CYS A 376 -16.28 21.13 -0.52
C CYS A 376 -15.95 22.35 0.33
N MET A 377 -14.90 22.17 1.14
CA MET A 377 -14.14 23.27 1.73
C MET A 377 -12.69 23.17 1.26
N VAL A 378 -12.21 24.21 0.59
CA VAL A 378 -10.88 24.27 -0.01
C VAL A 378 -10.11 25.43 0.58
N ASN A 379 -8.95 25.15 1.20
CA ASN A 379 -7.98 26.15 1.62
C ASN A 379 -6.67 25.92 0.87
N ILE A 380 -6.18 26.93 0.15
CA ILE A 380 -4.93 26.84 -0.59
C ILE A 380 -4.05 28.06 -0.30
N ASN A 381 -2.77 27.85 0.05
CA ASN A 381 -1.90 28.99 0.33
C ASN A 381 -1.36 29.60 -0.98
N GLU A 382 -0.76 28.80 -1.86
CA GLU A 382 -0.10 29.32 -3.08
C GLU A 382 -0.54 28.64 -4.38
N TYR A 383 -0.55 29.41 -5.48
CA TYR A 383 -0.75 29.01 -6.88
C TYR A 383 -1.74 27.87 -7.15
N CYS A 384 -2.98 28.19 -7.53
CA CYS A 384 -3.96 27.16 -7.85
C CYS A 384 -4.83 27.39 -9.08
N MET A 385 -5.33 26.27 -9.61
CA MET A 385 -6.51 26.23 -10.48
C MET A 385 -7.57 25.36 -9.80
N VAL A 386 -8.75 25.92 -9.56
CA VAL A 386 -9.86 25.25 -8.86
C VAL A 386 -11.07 25.24 -9.77
N ASN A 387 -11.61 24.06 -10.05
CA ASN A 387 -12.90 23.88 -10.70
C ASN A 387 -13.83 23.12 -9.76
N ILE A 388 -15.00 23.68 -9.45
CA ILE A 388 -15.98 23.03 -8.58
C ILE A 388 -17.37 23.09 -9.21
N ASP A 389 -18.09 21.98 -9.27
CA ASP A 389 -19.43 21.99 -9.85
C ASP A 389 -20.46 22.56 -8.85
N GLU A 390 -20.57 22.02 -7.63
CA GLU A 390 -21.61 22.43 -6.69
C GLU A 390 -21.12 22.64 -5.24
N TYR A 391 -21.68 23.66 -4.58
CA TYR A 391 -21.59 23.94 -3.14
C TYR A 391 -20.16 23.99 -2.58
N CYS A 392 -19.56 25.18 -2.52
CA CYS A 392 -18.23 25.32 -1.97
C CYS A 392 -17.96 26.53 -1.08
N MET A 393 -16.97 26.36 -0.21
CA MET A 393 -16.26 27.45 0.44
C MET A 393 -14.78 27.36 0.06
N VAL A 394 -14.28 28.42 -0.57
CA VAL A 394 -12.91 28.48 -1.08
C VAL A 394 -12.18 29.65 -0.44
N ASN A 395 -11.05 29.37 0.22
CA ASN A 395 -10.13 30.39 0.73
C ASN A 395 -8.76 30.23 0.07
N ILE A 396 -8.25 31.27 -0.57
CA ILE A 396 -6.96 31.24 -1.24
C ILE A 396 -6.11 32.46 -0.88
N ASP A 397 -4.86 32.26 -0.49
CA ASP A 397 -4.00 33.36 -0.05
C ASP A 397 -3.29 34.10 -1.19
N GLU A 398 -2.92 33.43 -2.29
CA GLU A 398 -2.15 34.07 -3.35
C GLU A 398 -2.80 34.04 -4.74
N TYR A 399 -2.19 33.31 -5.67
CA TYR A 399 -2.49 33.33 -7.10
C TYR A 399 -3.50 32.25 -7.44
N CYS A 400 -4.62 32.60 -8.07
CA CYS A 400 -5.60 31.58 -8.47
C CYS A 400 -6.39 31.85 -9.74
N MET A 401 -6.85 30.76 -10.34
CA MET A 401 -7.99 30.75 -11.26
C MET A 401 -9.07 29.86 -10.67
N VAL A 402 -10.28 30.39 -10.50
CA VAL A 402 -11.40 29.69 -9.87
C VAL A 402 -12.57 29.69 -10.83
N ASN A 403 -13.07 28.50 -11.18
CA ASN A 403 -14.33 28.33 -11.90
C ASN A 403 -15.29 27.53 -11.02
N ILE A 404 -16.48 28.07 -10.77
CA ILE A 404 -17.49 27.38 -9.95
C ILE A 404 -18.85 27.47 -10.64
N ASN A 405 -19.57 26.36 -10.79
CA ASN A 405 -20.89 26.43 -11.44
C ASN A 405 -21.95 26.96 -10.46
N GLU A 406 -22.13 26.33 -9.29
CA GLU A 406 -23.22 26.71 -8.38
C GLU A 406 -22.81 26.87 -6.91
N TYR A 407 -23.42 27.87 -6.25
CA TYR A 407 -23.43 28.10 -4.80
C TYR A 407 -22.04 28.16 -4.16
N CYS A 408 -21.46 29.36 -4.04
CA CYS A 408 -20.15 29.50 -3.43
C CYS A 408 -19.94 30.69 -2.49
N MET A 409 -19.00 30.51 -1.58
CA MET A 409 -18.32 31.61 -0.88
C MET A 409 -16.83 31.55 -1.20
N VAL A 410 -16.30 32.63 -1.76
CA VAL A 410 -14.90 32.72 -2.21
C VAL A 410 -14.23 33.88 -1.49
N ASN A 411 -13.14 33.59 -0.77
CA ASN A 411 -12.26 34.61 -0.18
C ASN A 411 -10.86 34.48 -0.78
N ILE A 412 -10.36 35.54 -1.40
CA ILE A 412 -9.02 35.53 -2.00
C ILE A 412 -8.22 36.76 -1.59
N ASN A 413 -6.99 36.57 -1.12
CA ASN A 413 -6.19 37.69 -0.58
C ASN A 413 -5.39 38.47 -1.64
N LYS A 414 -5.09 37.86 -2.80
CA LYS A 414 -4.30 38.52 -3.86
C LYS A 414 -4.88 38.20 -5.24
N TYR A 415 -4.00 37.88 -6.20
CA TYR A 415 -4.25 37.85 -7.62
C TYR A 415 -5.20 36.73 -8.04
N CYS A 416 -6.35 37.08 -8.61
CA CYS A 416 -7.29 36.07 -9.07
C CYS A 416 -8.01 36.36 -10.38
N MET A 417 -8.38 35.28 -11.06
CA MET A 417 -9.48 35.25 -12.03
C MET A 417 -10.57 34.34 -11.48
N VAL A 418 -11.80 34.86 -11.40
CA VAL A 418 -12.95 34.14 -10.85
C VAL A 418 -14.06 34.14 -11.88
N ASN A 419 -14.52 32.96 -12.28
CA ASN A 419 -15.73 32.78 -13.08
C ASN A 419 -16.73 31.96 -12.25
N ILE A 420 -17.94 32.48 -12.07
CA ILE A 420 -18.98 31.77 -11.33
C ILE A 420 -20.30 31.86 -12.10
N ASP A 421 -20.99 30.75 -12.31
CA ASP A 421 -22.25 30.78 -13.06
C ASP A 421 -23.37 31.31 -12.14
N GLU A 422 -23.63 30.68 -10.98
CA GLU A 422 -24.77 31.06 -10.13
C GLU A 422 -24.47 31.14 -8.63
N TYR A 423 -25.12 32.10 -7.95
CA TYR A 423 -25.21 32.25 -6.49
C TYR A 423 -23.87 32.31 -5.77
N CYS A 424 -23.30 33.52 -5.62
CA CYS A 424 -22.03 33.66 -4.93
C CYS A 424 -21.90 34.84 -3.96
N MET A 425 -21.00 34.64 -2.99
CA MET A 425 -20.39 35.73 -2.22
C MET A 425 -18.88 35.71 -2.45
N VAL A 426 -18.34 36.80 -3.00
CA VAL A 426 -16.93 36.92 -3.34
C VAL A 426 -16.32 38.07 -2.55
N ASN A 427 -15.27 37.79 -1.79
CA ASN A 427 -14.44 38.80 -1.12
C ASN A 427 -13.01 38.70 -1.64
N ILE A 428 -12.49 39.78 -2.22
CA ILE A 428 -11.12 39.81 -2.75
C ILE A 428 -10.37 41.03 -2.24
N ASP A 429 -9.14 40.84 -1.78
CA ASP A 429 -8.32 41.94 -1.25
C ASP A 429 -7.59 42.72 -2.36
N GLU A 430 -6.91 42.07 -3.30
CA GLU A 430 -6.11 42.80 -4.30
C GLU A 430 -6.10 42.14 -5.69
N TYR A 431 -6.26 42.93 -6.76
CA TYR A 431 -6.05 42.51 -8.16
C TYR A 431 -6.91 41.33 -8.63
N CYS A 432 -8.10 41.64 -9.17
CA CYS A 432 -8.98 40.59 -9.70
C CYS A 432 -9.63 40.88 -11.05
N MET A 433 -9.93 39.80 -11.76
CA MET A 433 -10.96 39.77 -12.79
C MET A 433 -12.07 38.84 -12.33
N VAL A 434 -13.31 39.34 -12.30
CA VAL A 434 -14.48 38.58 -11.83
C VAL A 434 -15.52 38.60 -12.94
N ASN A 435 -15.95 37.42 -13.38
CA ASN A 435 -17.11 37.23 -14.25
C ASN A 435 -18.14 36.39 -13.51
N ILE A 436 -19.37 36.90 -13.37
CA ILE A 436 -20.44 36.16 -12.71
C ILE A 436 -21.72 36.27 -13.53
N ASP A 437 -22.40 35.17 -13.81
CA ASP A 437 -23.62 35.24 -14.62
C ASP A 437 -24.80 35.72 -13.74
N GLU A 438 -25.12 35.05 -12.62
CA GLU A 438 -26.29 35.41 -11.82
C GLU A 438 -26.08 35.42 -10.29
N TYR A 439 -26.81 36.33 -9.62
CA TYR A 439 -26.99 36.39 -8.16
C TYR A 439 -25.70 36.46 -7.35
N CYS A 440 -25.17 37.66 -7.15
CA CYS A 440 -23.93 37.80 -6.38
C CYS A 440 -23.86 38.96 -5.40
N THR A 441 -22.97 38.78 -4.42
CA THR A 441 -22.43 39.87 -3.60
C THR A 441 -20.92 39.87 -3.75
N VAL A 442 -20.36 40.97 -4.25
CA VAL A 442 -18.93 41.11 -4.51
C VAL A 442 -18.37 42.26 -3.67
N ASN A 443 -17.39 41.96 -2.82
CA ASN A 443 -16.63 42.97 -2.09
C ASN A 443 -15.16 42.91 -2.51
N ILE A 444 -14.64 44.00 -3.08
CA ILE A 444 -13.24 44.06 -3.51
C ILE A 444 -12.55 45.27 -2.90
N ASN A 445 -11.37 45.07 -2.31
CA ASN A 445 -10.63 46.19 -1.75
C ASN A 445 -9.89 46.98 -2.84
N LYS A 446 -9.15 46.36 -3.76
CA LYS A 446 -8.33 47.11 -4.74
C LYS A 446 -8.21 46.45 -6.10
N TYR A 447 -8.20 47.29 -7.14
CA TYR A 447 -7.83 46.94 -8.53
C TYR A 447 -8.66 45.78 -9.10
N CYS A 448 -9.80 46.10 -9.72
CA CYS A 448 -10.64 45.06 -10.30
C CYS A 448 -11.22 45.39 -11.67
N MET A 449 -11.50 44.32 -12.41
CA MET A 449 -12.42 44.30 -13.52
C MET A 449 -13.56 43.34 -13.17
N VAL A 450 -14.79 43.83 -13.16
CA VAL A 450 -15.98 43.06 -12.77
C VAL A 450 -16.97 43.09 -13.94
N ASN A 451 -17.38 41.91 -14.40
CA ASN A 451 -18.47 41.73 -15.34
C ASN A 451 -19.54 40.86 -14.68
N ILE A 452 -20.77 41.36 -14.60
CA ILE A 452 -21.88 40.59 -14.03
C ILE A 452 -23.12 40.75 -14.89
N ASP A 453 -23.78 39.65 -15.24
CA ASP A 453 -24.96 39.73 -16.11
C ASP A 453 -26.19 40.18 -15.29
N GLU A 454 -26.58 39.47 -14.22
CA GLU A 454 -27.81 39.80 -13.48
C GLU A 454 -27.70 39.73 -11.94
N TYR A 455 -28.49 40.60 -11.27
CA TYR A 455 -28.77 40.58 -9.83
C TYR A 455 -27.54 40.63 -8.93
N CYS A 456 -26.96 41.82 -8.74
CA CYS A 456 -25.76 41.95 -7.93
C CYS A 456 -25.74 43.09 -6.92
N MET A 457 -24.94 42.89 -5.88
CA MET A 457 -24.48 43.94 -4.97
C MET A 457 -22.96 43.99 -5.03
N VAL A 458 -22.41 45.12 -5.49
CA VAL A 458 -20.96 45.28 -5.68
C VAL A 458 -20.46 46.43 -4.80
N ASN A 459 -19.51 46.14 -3.91
CA ASN A 459 -18.80 47.14 -3.12
C ASN A 459 -17.32 47.11 -3.46
N ILE A 460 -16.77 48.22 -3.96
CA ILE A 460 -15.36 48.31 -4.30
C ILE A 460 -14.73 49.55 -3.66
N LYS A 461 -13.59 49.40 -2.99
CA LYS A 461 -12.92 50.58 -2.38
C LYS A 461 -12.13 51.39 -3.38
N GLU A 462 -11.22 50.77 -4.14
CA GLU A 462 -10.31 51.54 -5.01
C GLU A 462 -10.10 50.88 -6.38
N TYR A 463 -10.11 51.72 -7.44
CA TYR A 463 -9.69 51.39 -8.81
C TYR A 463 -10.46 50.24 -9.45
N CYS A 464 -11.52 50.55 -10.20
CA CYS A 464 -12.29 49.53 -10.88
C CYS A 464 -12.78 49.87 -12.28
N ILE A 465 -13.03 48.80 -13.05
CA ILE A 465 -13.87 48.79 -14.23
C ILE A 465 -15.01 47.82 -13.94
N VAL A 466 -16.24 48.30 -14.03
CA VAL A 466 -17.45 47.52 -13.75
C VAL A 466 -18.36 47.58 -14.97
N ASN A 467 -18.76 46.41 -15.49
CA ASN A 467 -19.80 46.26 -16.49
C ASN A 467 -20.90 45.38 -15.91
N ILE A 468 -22.12 45.91 -15.81
CA ILE A 468 -23.25 45.15 -15.31
C ILE A 468 -24.45 45.34 -16.22
N ASP A 469 -25.08 44.24 -16.61
CA ASP A 469 -26.21 44.28 -17.55
C ASP A 469 -27.51 44.63 -16.80
N GLU A 470 -27.93 43.87 -15.77
CA GLU A 470 -29.22 44.15 -15.13
C GLU A 470 -29.26 44.05 -13.58
N ASN A 471 -30.15 44.86 -12.99
CA ASN A 471 -30.61 44.75 -11.60
C ASN A 471 -29.50 44.83 -10.54
N CYS A 472 -28.75 45.93 -10.54
CA CYS A 472 -27.55 46.08 -9.71
C CYS A 472 -27.64 47.15 -8.62
N MET A 473 -26.90 46.95 -7.54
CA MET A 473 -26.54 48.00 -6.57
C MET A 473 -25.02 48.09 -6.47
N ILE A 474 -24.46 49.21 -6.90
CA ILE A 474 -23.01 49.45 -6.93
C ILE A 474 -22.65 50.53 -5.90
N ASN A 475 -21.66 50.27 -5.07
CA ASN A 475 -21.02 51.26 -4.22
C ASN A 475 -19.50 51.27 -4.46
N ILE A 476 -18.96 52.41 -4.90
CA ILE A 476 -17.54 52.56 -5.17
C ILE A 476 -16.98 53.79 -4.47
N ASP A 477 -15.92 53.63 -3.67
CA ASP A 477 -15.32 54.78 -2.97
C ASP A 477 -14.47 55.62 -3.94
N GLU A 478 -13.50 55.04 -4.65
CA GLU A 478 -12.59 55.83 -5.50
C GLU A 478 -12.24 55.21 -6.86
N TYR A 479 -12.13 56.07 -7.88
CA TYR A 479 -11.58 55.80 -9.22
C TYR A 479 -12.27 54.66 -9.97
N CYS A 480 -13.30 54.98 -10.76
CA CYS A 480 -14.00 53.96 -11.53
C CYS A 480 -14.35 54.31 -12.97
N MET A 481 -14.49 53.26 -13.77
CA MET A 481 -15.28 53.26 -15.00
C MET A 481 -16.44 52.30 -14.83
N VAL A 482 -17.67 52.78 -14.96
CA VAL A 482 -18.88 51.98 -14.76
C VAL A 482 -19.74 52.03 -16.01
N LYS A 483 -20.18 50.86 -16.47
CA LYS A 483 -21.24 50.71 -17.46
C LYS A 483 -22.35 49.89 -16.81
N SER A 484 -23.53 50.49 -16.72
CA SER A 484 -24.71 49.89 -16.10
C SER A 484 -25.87 50.00 -17.08
N ASP A 485 -26.44 48.87 -17.50
CA ASP A 485 -27.43 48.88 -18.59
C ASP A 485 -28.85 49.11 -18.03
N GLU A 486 -29.49 48.12 -17.39
CA GLU A 486 -30.87 48.24 -16.91
C GLU A 486 -31.03 48.14 -15.37
N HIS A 487 -31.88 48.99 -14.82
CA HIS A 487 -32.37 48.89 -13.43
C HIS A 487 -31.29 48.93 -12.33
N CYS A 488 -30.23 49.72 -12.53
CA CYS A 488 -29.13 49.85 -11.58
C CYS A 488 -29.24 51.05 -10.62
N MET A 489 -28.68 50.89 -9.43
CA MET A 489 -28.47 51.95 -8.44
C MET A 489 -26.99 52.09 -8.09
N ASP A 490 -26.39 53.21 -8.51
CA ASP A 490 -24.94 53.42 -8.36
C ASP A 490 -24.68 54.57 -7.38
N SER A 491 -23.78 54.33 -6.43
CA SER A 491 -23.26 55.32 -5.49
C SER A 491 -21.74 55.36 -5.65
N ILE A 492 -21.21 56.52 -6.04
CA ILE A 492 -19.78 56.68 -6.30
C ILE A 492 -19.27 57.92 -5.59
N ASP A 493 -18.26 57.78 -4.73
CA ASP A 493 -17.75 58.92 -3.96
C ASP A 493 -16.85 59.82 -4.85
N GLU A 494 -15.75 59.29 -5.42
CA GLU A 494 -14.80 60.14 -6.16
C GLU A 494 -14.31 59.57 -7.50
N TYR A 495 -14.15 60.46 -8.49
CA TYR A 495 -13.48 60.24 -9.78
C TYR A 495 -14.05 59.10 -10.63
N CYS A 496 -15.08 59.39 -11.42
CA CYS A 496 -15.69 58.37 -12.29
C CYS A 496 -15.92 58.78 -13.73
N MET A 497 -15.92 57.77 -14.60
CA MET A 497 -16.58 57.81 -15.90
C MET A 497 -17.72 56.79 -15.88
N VAL A 498 -18.94 57.24 -16.14
CA VAL A 498 -20.14 56.39 -16.05
C VAL A 498 -20.94 56.46 -17.35
N ASN A 499 -21.26 55.30 -17.92
CA ASN A 499 -22.24 55.16 -18.99
C ASN A 499 -23.45 54.43 -18.41
N ILE A 500 -24.63 54.98 -18.63
CA ILE A 500 -25.88 54.43 -18.10
C ILE A 500 -26.93 54.41 -19.19
N ASP A 501 -27.59 53.26 -19.33
CA ASP A 501 -28.56 53.08 -20.41
C ASP A 501 -30.00 53.37 -19.91
N GLU A 502 -30.72 52.39 -19.37
CA GLU A 502 -32.15 52.50 -19.06
C GLU A 502 -32.51 52.34 -17.57
N ASN A 503 -33.37 53.23 -17.07
CA ASN A 503 -34.00 53.11 -15.73
C ASN A 503 -33.05 53.09 -14.53
N CYS A 504 -31.88 53.71 -14.64
CA CYS A 504 -30.86 53.72 -13.59
C CYS A 504 -30.94 54.97 -12.68
N MET A 505 -30.49 54.81 -11.43
CA MET A 505 -30.36 55.89 -10.46
C MET A 505 -28.92 56.02 -9.99
N ILE A 506 -28.31 57.20 -10.16
CA ILE A 506 -26.90 57.40 -9.81
C ILE A 506 -26.73 58.59 -8.87
N ASN A 507 -25.93 58.40 -7.83
CA ASN A 507 -25.42 59.46 -6.96
C ASN A 507 -23.90 59.51 -7.06
N ILE A 508 -23.36 60.68 -7.40
CA ILE A 508 -21.91 60.91 -7.46
C ILE A 508 -21.54 62.11 -6.60
N ASP A 509 -20.56 61.94 -5.73
CA ASP A 509 -20.09 63.03 -4.87
C ASP A 509 -19.15 63.99 -5.63
N GLU A 510 -18.03 63.52 -6.17
CA GLU A 510 -17.04 64.41 -6.82
C GLU A 510 -16.44 63.88 -8.13
N TYR A 511 -16.23 64.81 -9.07
CA TYR A 511 -15.46 64.63 -10.31
C TYR A 511 -15.97 63.50 -11.22
N CYS A 512 -16.91 63.80 -12.11
CA CYS A 512 -17.45 62.79 -13.03
C CYS A 512 -17.60 63.22 -14.48
N ILE A 513 -17.54 62.21 -15.37
CA ILE A 513 -18.03 62.29 -16.74
C ILE A 513 -19.14 61.24 -16.86
N VAL A 514 -20.35 61.68 -17.21
CA VAL A 514 -21.52 60.80 -17.27
C VAL A 514 -22.17 60.90 -18.64
N ASN A 515 -22.39 59.76 -19.29
CA ASN A 515 -23.29 59.65 -20.45
C ASN A 515 -24.55 58.91 -20.01
N ILE A 516 -25.70 59.48 -20.35
CA ILE A 516 -26.99 59.01 -19.89
C ILE A 516 -27.92 58.86 -21.09
N ASP A 517 -28.45 57.67 -21.30
CA ASP A 517 -29.37 57.40 -22.40
C ASP A 517 -30.83 57.71 -22.01
N GLU A 518 -31.58 56.75 -21.45
CA GLU A 518 -33.03 56.89 -21.26
C GLU A 518 -33.52 56.64 -19.81
N TYR A 519 -34.52 57.43 -19.38
CA TYR A 519 -35.26 57.24 -18.11
C TYR A 519 -34.43 57.21 -16.82
N CYS A 520 -33.23 57.77 -16.82
CA CYS A 520 -32.34 57.76 -15.66
C CYS A 520 -32.54 58.97 -14.73
N MET A 521 -32.19 58.79 -13.45
CA MET A 521 -32.10 59.86 -12.45
C MET A 521 -30.68 60.00 -11.92
N VAL A 522 -30.05 61.15 -12.11
CA VAL A 522 -28.64 61.37 -11.73
C VAL A 522 -28.51 62.57 -10.79
N ASN A 523 -27.90 62.38 -9.62
CA ASN A 523 -27.54 63.43 -8.68
C ASN A 523 -26.03 63.55 -8.61
N ILE A 524 -25.50 64.75 -8.86
CA ILE A 524 -24.06 65.02 -8.79
C ILE A 524 -23.81 66.20 -7.86
N ASN A 525 -22.91 66.01 -6.88
CA ASN A 525 -22.57 67.08 -5.94
C ASN A 525 -21.58 68.09 -6.55
N GLU A 526 -20.39 67.68 -6.98
CA GLU A 526 -19.39 68.65 -7.51
C GLU A 526 -18.65 68.17 -8.76
N TYR A 527 -18.41 69.11 -9.69
CA TYR A 527 -17.55 68.99 -10.87
C TYR A 527 -17.93 67.87 -11.85
N CYS A 528 -18.68 68.21 -12.90
CA CYS A 528 -19.07 67.20 -13.89
C CYS A 528 -19.12 67.66 -15.35
N MET A 529 -18.96 66.69 -16.25
CA MET A 529 -19.40 66.78 -17.63
C MET A 529 -20.50 65.74 -17.86
N VAL A 530 -21.67 66.15 -18.34
CA VAL A 530 -22.82 65.25 -18.52
C VAL A 530 -23.35 65.37 -19.94
N ASN A 531 -23.47 64.25 -20.64
CA ASN A 531 -24.24 64.14 -21.88
C ASN A 531 -25.54 63.39 -21.57
N ILE A 532 -26.66 63.94 -22.04
CA ILE A 532 -27.99 63.42 -21.73
C ILE A 532 -28.78 63.31 -23.01
N ASP A 533 -29.26 62.10 -23.29
CA ASP A 533 -30.05 61.83 -24.48
C ASP A 533 -31.54 62.13 -24.22
N GLU A 534 -32.32 61.20 -23.65
CA GLU A 534 -33.78 61.34 -23.55
C GLU A 534 -34.39 61.04 -22.15
N TYR A 535 -35.44 61.77 -21.80
CA TYR A 535 -36.32 61.52 -20.63
C TYR A 535 -35.66 61.43 -19.24
N CYS A 536 -34.45 61.96 -19.07
CA CYS A 536 -33.70 61.87 -17.82
C CYS A 536 -33.97 63.04 -16.86
N MET A 537 -33.78 62.80 -15.55
CA MET A 537 -33.76 63.84 -14.52
C MET A 537 -32.36 63.99 -13.92
N VAL A 538 -31.75 65.17 -14.05
CA VAL A 538 -30.39 65.42 -13.54
C VAL A 538 -30.37 66.59 -12.57
N ASN A 539 -29.89 66.36 -11.34
CA ASN A 539 -29.65 67.39 -10.34
C ASN A 539 -28.15 67.59 -10.14
N ILE A 540 -27.67 68.82 -10.29
CA ILE A 540 -26.26 69.15 -10.13
C ILE A 540 -26.09 70.31 -9.17
N ASN A 541 -25.30 70.11 -8.10
CA ASN A 541 -25.11 71.16 -7.10
C ASN A 541 -24.11 72.22 -7.57
N LYS A 542 -22.92 71.85 -8.06
CA LYS A 542 -21.90 72.83 -8.50
C LYS A 542 -21.04 72.39 -9.69
N TYR A 543 -20.68 73.37 -10.52
CA TYR A 543 -19.64 73.28 -11.57
C TYR A 543 -19.90 72.20 -12.62
N CYS A 544 -20.68 72.53 -13.66
CA CYS A 544 -20.99 71.59 -14.74
C CYS A 544 -20.77 72.11 -16.16
N MET A 545 -20.51 71.16 -17.07
CA MET A 545 -20.77 71.29 -18.50
C MET A 545 -21.79 70.22 -18.91
N ILE A 546 -22.90 70.61 -19.52
CA ILE A 546 -23.97 69.69 -19.90
C ILE A 546 -24.32 69.84 -21.37
N ASN A 547 -24.43 68.72 -22.09
CA ASN A 547 -25.07 68.64 -23.40
C ASN A 547 -26.40 67.89 -23.26
N ILE A 548 -27.48 68.43 -23.83
CA ILE A 548 -28.83 67.86 -23.74
C ILE A 548 -29.44 67.73 -25.12
N ASP A 549 -29.85 66.52 -25.49
CA ASP A 549 -30.45 66.24 -26.78
C ASP A 549 -31.98 66.42 -26.73
N GLU A 550 -32.76 65.60 -26.00
CA GLU A 550 -34.23 65.73 -25.96
C GLU A 550 -34.92 65.47 -24.60
N ASN A 551 -36.03 66.19 -24.34
CA ASN A 551 -37.06 65.92 -23.32
C ASN A 551 -36.62 65.60 -21.85
N CYS A 552 -35.51 66.19 -21.38
CA CYS A 552 -34.96 66.01 -20.03
C CYS A 552 -35.37 67.10 -19.02
N MET A 553 -35.29 66.80 -17.73
CA MET A 553 -35.40 67.77 -16.62
C MET A 553 -34.06 67.96 -15.92
N VAL A 554 -33.48 69.14 -16.03
CA VAL A 554 -32.17 69.43 -15.43
C VAL A 554 -32.27 70.60 -14.44
N ASN A 555 -31.87 70.36 -13.19
CA ASN A 555 -31.84 71.34 -12.12
C ASN A 555 -30.39 71.59 -11.67
N ILE A 556 -29.96 72.84 -11.77
CA ILE A 556 -28.59 73.24 -11.47
C ILE A 556 -28.59 74.37 -10.44
N ASP A 557 -27.80 74.19 -9.38
CA ASP A 557 -27.72 75.14 -8.29
C ASP A 557 -26.71 76.28 -8.58
N GLU A 558 -25.45 75.98 -8.92
CA GLU A 558 -24.42 77.00 -9.19
C GLU A 558 -23.39 76.63 -10.29
N TYR A 559 -23.08 77.61 -11.17
CA TYR A 559 -21.95 77.62 -12.12
C TYR A 559 -21.95 76.52 -13.20
N CYS A 560 -22.74 76.70 -14.25
CA CYS A 560 -22.81 75.73 -15.35
C CYS A 560 -22.76 76.34 -16.76
N MET A 561 -22.20 75.58 -17.69
CA MET A 561 -22.34 75.79 -19.12
C MET A 561 -23.27 74.71 -19.70
N VAL A 562 -24.33 75.13 -20.37
CA VAL A 562 -25.34 74.21 -20.93
C VAL A 562 -25.44 74.42 -22.44
N ASN A 563 -25.27 73.34 -23.20
CA ASN A 563 -25.53 73.24 -24.64
C ASN A 563 -26.78 72.40 -24.87
N ILE A 564 -27.64 72.84 -25.78
CA ILE A 564 -28.96 72.24 -26.03
C ILE A 564 -29.17 72.14 -27.55
N ASP A 565 -29.61 70.97 -28.04
CA ASP A 565 -29.95 70.80 -29.46
C ASP A 565 -31.17 71.65 -29.88
N GLU A 566 -31.21 72.10 -31.15
CA GLU A 566 -32.18 73.08 -31.66
C GLU A 566 -33.65 72.60 -31.57
N ASN A 567 -33.89 71.29 -31.47
CA ASN A 567 -35.22 70.68 -31.37
C ASN A 567 -35.63 70.24 -29.94
N CYS A 568 -34.75 70.44 -28.97
CA CYS A 568 -34.90 70.00 -27.59
C CYS A 568 -36.04 70.74 -26.85
N LYS A 569 -36.91 70.00 -26.14
CA LYS A 569 -37.99 70.54 -25.27
C LYS A 569 -37.71 70.37 -23.78
N SER A 570 -36.45 70.19 -23.40
CA SER A 570 -36.03 69.98 -22.03
C SER A 570 -36.36 71.15 -21.10
N ARG A 571 -36.65 70.85 -19.83
CA ARG A 571 -36.95 71.84 -18.80
C ARG A 571 -35.72 72.08 -17.94
N LEU A 572 -35.18 73.29 -18.02
CA LEU A 572 -34.03 73.75 -17.23
C LEU A 572 -34.46 74.63 -16.06
N ILE A 573 -33.94 74.33 -14.87
CA ILE A 573 -34.12 75.14 -13.65
C ILE A 573 -32.72 75.57 -13.17
N LEU A 574 -32.45 76.88 -13.24
CA LEU A 574 -31.15 77.47 -12.92
C LEU A 574 -31.28 78.42 -11.73
N LYS A 575 -30.52 78.19 -10.65
CA LYS A 575 -30.63 79.04 -9.43
C LYS A 575 -29.68 80.26 -9.45
N LYS A 576 -28.50 80.23 -10.09
CA LYS A 576 -27.59 81.42 -10.22
C LYS A 576 -26.57 81.37 -11.39
N THR A 577 -26.44 82.51 -12.11
CA THR A 577 -25.41 82.87 -13.13
C THR A 577 -24.80 81.72 -13.92
N ASP A 578 -25.55 81.26 -14.91
CA ASP A 578 -25.14 80.22 -15.85
C ASP A 578 -25.11 80.78 -17.28
N GLN A 579 -24.21 80.27 -18.12
CA GLN A 579 -24.10 80.66 -19.52
C GLN A 579 -24.72 79.58 -20.40
N ILE A 580 -25.81 79.91 -21.09
CA ILE A 580 -26.51 79.02 -22.03
C ILE A 580 -26.04 79.34 -23.45
N TYR A 581 -25.56 78.34 -24.16
CA TYR A 581 -25.13 78.48 -25.55
C TYR A 581 -25.97 77.56 -26.45
N PRO A 582 -26.79 78.11 -27.37
CA PRO A 582 -27.41 77.30 -28.41
C PRO A 582 -26.32 76.85 -29.41
N VAL A 583 -26.31 75.56 -29.77
CA VAL A 583 -25.41 75.01 -30.79
C VAL A 583 -26.03 75.16 -32.17
#